data_AF-A0A3S4KN07-F1
#
_entry.id   AF-A0A3S4KN07-F1
#
_cell.length_a   1.000
_cell.length_b   1.000
_cell.length_c   1.000
_cell.angle_alpha   90.00
_cell.angle_beta   90.00
_cell.angle_gamma   90.00
#
_symmetry.space_group_name_H-M   'P 1'
#
loop_
_entity.id
_entity.type
_entity.pdbx_description
1 polymer ?
#
loop_
_entity_poly.entity_id
_entity_poly.type
_entity_poly.pdbx_seq_one_letter_code
_entity_poly.pdbx_strand_id
1 'polypeptide(L)'
;MGFLQLNRHATVTKDAGAVVTLDGNAGFGQVVAHEAMQLGIEKAKQHGMAAIALRNAHHVGRIGYWAEQCAAAGLISIHFVSVIGDPMVAPFRGKDSRFGTNPLCVVFPRAGHPPLLLDYATSAIAFGKTRVAWHKGEAVAPAA
;
A
#
# COMPACT_ATOMS: atom_id res chain seq x y z
N MET A 1 -10.53 -3.78 -16.19
CA MET A 1 -10.26 -2.70 -15.22
C MET A 1 -11.61 -2.09 -14.85
N GLY A 2 -12.05 -2.31 -13.61
CA GLY A 2 -13.32 -1.77 -13.14
C GLY A 2 -13.08 -0.49 -12.36
N PHE A 3 -13.89 0.53 -12.63
CA PHE A 3 -14.02 1.66 -11.73
C PHE A 3 -14.43 1.17 -10.33
N LEU A 4 -14.15 2.00 -9.33
CA LEU A 4 -14.60 1.83 -7.95
C LEU A 4 -16.02 1.23 -7.88
N GLN A 5 -16.16 0.14 -7.12
CA GLN A 5 -17.44 -0.45 -6.80
C GLN A 5 -17.86 -0.04 -5.39
N LEU A 6 -19.03 0.59 -5.27
CA LEU A 6 -19.58 0.99 -3.98
C LEU A 6 -20.02 -0.24 -3.16
N ASN A 7 -20.02 -0.11 -1.83
CA ASN A 7 -20.54 -1.12 -0.89
C ASN A 7 -19.94 -2.52 -1.08
N ARG A 8 -18.64 -2.59 -1.41
CA ARG A 8 -17.88 -3.84 -1.52
C ARG A 8 -16.95 -4.02 -0.33
N HIS A 9 -16.80 -5.27 0.07
CA HIS A 9 -15.95 -5.74 1.15
C HIS A 9 -14.91 -6.72 0.60
N ALA A 10 -13.82 -6.92 1.34
CA ALA A 10 -12.80 -7.90 1.01
C ALA A 10 -13.37 -9.32 1.15
N THR A 11 -13.03 -10.22 0.22
CA THR A 11 -13.44 -11.62 0.25
C THR A 11 -12.21 -12.52 0.35
N VAL A 12 -12.20 -13.44 1.31
CA VAL A 12 -11.14 -14.47 1.40
C VAL A 12 -11.27 -15.41 0.22
N THR A 13 -10.22 -15.48 -0.60
CA THR A 13 -10.13 -16.38 -1.76
C THR A 13 -9.29 -17.62 -1.46
N LYS A 14 -8.38 -17.52 -0.47
CA LYS A 14 -7.57 -18.63 0.02
C LYS A 14 -7.15 -18.35 1.46
N ASP A 15 -7.35 -19.32 2.34
CA ASP A 15 -6.79 -19.35 3.68
C ASP A 15 -5.88 -20.58 3.81
N ALA A 16 -4.62 -20.36 4.17
CA ALA A 16 -3.62 -21.40 4.38
C ALA A 16 -2.92 -21.19 5.73
N GLY A 17 -3.69 -20.92 6.79
CA GLY A 17 -3.18 -20.69 8.14
C GLY A 17 -2.64 -19.26 8.28
N ALA A 18 -1.32 -19.13 8.41
CA ALA A 18 -0.64 -17.83 8.54
C ALA A 18 -0.65 -17.00 7.24
N VAL A 19 -1.07 -17.57 6.11
CA VAL A 19 -1.10 -16.89 4.81
C VAL A 19 -2.53 -16.82 4.28
N VAL A 20 -3.02 -15.62 3.99
CA VAL A 20 -4.38 -15.40 3.49
C VAL A 20 -4.37 -14.49 2.27
N THR A 21 -5.15 -14.85 1.25
CA THR A 21 -5.37 -14.03 0.04
C THR A 21 -6.80 -13.51 -0.01
N LEU A 22 -6.92 -12.20 -0.18
CA LEU A 22 -8.17 -11.45 -0.26
C LEU A 22 -8.36 -10.86 -1.66
N ASP A 23 -9.59 -10.89 -2.16
CA ASP A 23 -10.04 -10.08 -3.29
C ASP A 23 -10.77 -8.85 -2.77
N GLY A 24 -10.35 -7.66 -3.18
CA GLY A 24 -10.96 -6.39 -2.80
C GLY A 24 -12.23 -6.07 -3.59
N ASN A 25 -12.62 -6.88 -4.57
CA ASN A 25 -13.84 -6.71 -5.36
C ASN A 25 -13.99 -5.31 -5.99
N ALA A 26 -12.87 -4.67 -6.35
CA ALA A 26 -12.77 -3.28 -6.80
C ALA A 26 -13.41 -2.26 -5.83
N GLY A 27 -13.57 -2.61 -4.56
CA GLY A 27 -14.10 -1.76 -3.49
C GLY A 27 -13.15 -0.63 -3.11
N PHE A 28 -13.65 0.31 -2.32
CA PHE A 28 -12.83 1.37 -1.73
C PHE A 28 -11.61 0.77 -1.04
N GLY A 29 -10.41 1.19 -1.46
CA GLY A 29 -9.16 0.70 -0.87
C GLY A 29 -9.13 0.93 0.65
N GLN A 30 -9.76 2.02 1.11
CA GLN A 30 -9.91 2.34 2.53
C GLN A 30 -10.69 1.28 3.32
N VAL A 31 -11.71 0.67 2.71
CA VAL A 31 -12.53 -0.37 3.34
C VAL A 31 -11.79 -1.70 3.29
N VAL A 32 -11.41 -2.13 2.10
CA VAL A 32 -10.89 -3.49 1.90
C VAL A 32 -9.47 -3.65 2.44
N ALA A 33 -8.65 -2.60 2.46
CA ALA A 33 -7.35 -2.65 3.12
C ALA A 33 -7.48 -2.61 4.65
N HIS A 34 -8.48 -1.91 5.21
CA HIS A 34 -8.74 -1.95 6.65
C HIS A 34 -9.12 -3.36 7.10
N GLU A 35 -10.05 -3.99 6.38
CA GLU A 35 -10.47 -5.38 6.64
C GLU A 35 -9.29 -6.35 6.50
N ALA A 36 -8.44 -6.17 5.48
CA ALA A 36 -7.23 -6.96 5.30
C ALA A 36 -6.25 -6.81 6.48
N MET A 37 -6.07 -5.59 7.01
CA MET A 37 -5.20 -5.35 8.16
C MET A 37 -5.77 -5.96 9.44
N GLN A 38 -7.07 -5.84 9.68
CA GLN A 38 -7.71 -6.46 10.84
C GLN A 38 -7.49 -7.98 10.86
N LEU A 39 -7.76 -8.64 9.73
CA LEU A 39 -7.52 -10.07 9.58
C LEU A 39 -6.03 -10.43 9.74
N GLY A 40 -5.13 -9.64 9.15
CA GLY A 40 -3.69 -9.84 9.25
C GLY A 40 -3.15 -9.74 10.67
N ILE A 41 -3.62 -8.74 11.42
CA ILE A 41 -3.26 -8.55 12.83
C ILE A 41 -3.76 -9.71 13.67
N GLU A 42 -4.99 -10.17 13.45
CA GLU A 42 -5.53 -11.34 14.15
C GLU A 42 -4.70 -12.59 13.86
N LYS A 43 -4.45 -12.90 12.58
CA LYS A 43 -3.65 -14.05 12.15
C LYS A 43 -2.22 -13.99 12.70
N ALA A 44 -1.59 -12.81 12.70
CA ALA A 44 -0.25 -12.64 13.24
C ALA A 44 -0.20 -12.90 14.75
N LYS A 45 -1.22 -12.48 15.51
CA LYS A 45 -1.32 -12.80 16.94
C LYS A 45 -1.51 -14.29 17.21
N GLN A 46 -2.24 -14.99 16.34
CA GLN A 46 -2.47 -16.43 16.46
C GLN A 46 -1.24 -17.27 16.09
N HIS A 47 -0.51 -16.88 15.04
CA HIS A 47 0.56 -17.68 14.45
C HIS A 47 1.98 -17.16 14.72
N GLY A 48 2.11 -16.01 15.40
CA GLY A 48 3.38 -15.28 15.59
C GLY A 48 3.79 -14.43 14.38
N MET A 49 3.36 -14.81 13.17
CA MET A 49 3.46 -14.01 11.95
C MET A 49 2.31 -14.30 11.00
N ALA A 50 1.99 -13.37 10.12
CA ALA A 50 1.05 -13.60 9.03
C ALA A 50 1.45 -12.83 7.76
N ALA A 51 1.04 -13.37 6.62
CA ALA A 51 1.16 -12.71 5.33
C ALA A 51 -0.22 -12.57 4.68
N ILE A 52 -0.60 -11.33 4.38
CA ILE A 52 -1.89 -11.01 3.75
C ILE A 52 -1.64 -10.46 2.36
N ALA A 53 -2.20 -11.11 1.36
CA ALA A 53 -2.22 -10.62 -0.01
C ALA A 53 -3.60 -10.04 -0.32
N LEU A 54 -3.67 -8.76 -0.66
CA LEU A 54 -4.89 -8.10 -1.13
C LEU A 54 -4.74 -7.74 -2.60
N ARG A 55 -5.59 -8.31 -3.46
CA ARG A 55 -5.65 -7.97 -4.89
C ARG A 55 -6.94 -7.27 -5.23
N ASN A 56 -7.00 -6.64 -6.40
CA ASN A 56 -8.23 -6.06 -6.96
C ASN A 56 -8.93 -5.09 -5.99
N ALA A 57 -8.16 -4.29 -5.25
CA ALA A 57 -8.67 -3.15 -4.49
C ALA A 57 -8.60 -1.89 -5.37
N HIS A 58 -9.51 -0.93 -5.14
CA HIS A 58 -9.29 0.43 -5.63
C HIS A 58 -8.13 1.10 -4.85
N HIS A 59 -7.79 2.34 -5.18
CA HIS A 59 -6.70 3.09 -4.55
C HIS A 59 -6.73 3.04 -3.01
N VAL A 60 -5.67 2.50 -2.40
CA VAL A 60 -5.56 2.26 -0.95
C VAL A 60 -4.98 3.45 -0.16
N GLY A 61 -4.64 4.55 -0.83
CA GLY A 61 -4.18 5.76 -0.15
C GLY A 61 -2.75 5.68 0.37
N ARG A 62 -2.50 6.28 1.54
CA ARG A 62 -1.20 6.29 2.20
C ARG A 62 -0.94 4.93 2.86
N ILE A 63 0.10 4.22 2.43
CA ILE A 63 0.38 2.86 2.91
C ILE A 63 0.76 2.86 4.39
N GLY A 64 1.43 3.93 4.86
CA GLY A 64 1.75 4.11 6.27
C GLY A 64 0.54 4.08 7.20
N TYR A 65 -0.67 4.39 6.73
CA TYR A 65 -1.88 4.27 7.54
C TYR A 65 -2.20 2.81 7.91
N TRP A 66 -1.97 1.89 6.98
CA TRP A 66 -2.15 0.45 7.21
C TRP A 66 -1.05 -0.10 8.12
N ALA A 67 0.19 0.35 7.91
CA ALA A 67 1.31 -0.02 8.76
C ALA A 67 1.13 0.49 10.21
N GLU A 68 0.60 1.70 10.41
CA GLU A 68 0.26 2.24 11.73
C GLU A 68 -0.76 1.37 12.48
N GLN A 69 -1.73 0.75 11.79
CA GLN A 69 -2.65 -0.21 12.43
C GLN A 69 -1.90 -1.44 12.97
N CYS A 70 -0.95 -1.98 12.20
CA CYS A 70 -0.11 -3.07 12.67
C CYS A 70 0.77 -2.65 13.86
N ALA A 71 1.38 -1.47 13.80
CA ALA A 71 2.23 -0.95 14.87
C ALA A 71 1.44 -0.67 16.16
N ALA A 72 0.22 -0.16 16.06
CA ALA A 72 -0.69 0.03 17.19
C ALA A 72 -1.07 -1.31 17.85
N ALA A 73 -1.05 -2.40 17.09
CA ALA A 73 -1.22 -3.76 17.61
C ALA A 73 0.08 -4.40 18.13
N GLY A 74 1.19 -3.64 18.20
CA GLY A 74 2.49 -4.12 18.66
C GLY A 74 3.26 -4.93 17.63
N LEU A 75 2.90 -4.86 16.35
CA LEU A 75 3.48 -5.66 15.27
C LEU A 75 4.38 -4.82 14.35
N ILE A 76 5.47 -5.44 13.91
CA ILE A 76 6.22 -4.99 12.73
C ILE A 76 5.39 -5.34 11.49
N SER A 77 5.41 -4.49 10.47
CA SER A 77 4.81 -4.83 9.17
C SER A 77 5.63 -4.30 8.01
N ILE A 78 5.58 -5.04 6.89
CA ILE A 78 6.25 -4.74 5.62
C ILE A 78 5.18 -4.86 4.53
N HIS A 79 5.06 -3.83 3.69
CA HIS A 79 4.02 -3.72 2.67
C HIS A 79 4.67 -3.48 1.31
N PHE A 80 4.40 -4.41 0.38
CA PHE A 80 4.75 -4.26 -1.04
C PHE A 80 3.48 -3.95 -1.81
N VAL A 81 3.47 -2.84 -2.55
CA VAL A 81 2.27 -2.35 -3.23
C VAL A 81 2.56 -2.08 -4.69
N SER A 82 1.67 -2.53 -5.57
CA SER A 82 1.73 -2.26 -7.00
C SER A 82 0.53 -1.44 -7.45
N VAL A 83 0.74 -0.45 -8.30
CA VAL A 83 -0.34 0.27 -8.98
C VAL A 83 -0.65 -0.43 -10.30
N ILE A 84 -1.91 -0.82 -10.51
CA ILE A 84 -2.31 -1.61 -11.68
C ILE A 84 -2.88 -0.70 -12.77
N GLY A 85 -2.31 -0.81 -13.98
CA GLY A 85 -2.82 -0.18 -15.20
C GLY A 85 -2.67 1.33 -15.30
N ASP A 86 -1.81 1.94 -14.46
CA ASP A 86 -1.37 3.33 -14.58
C ASP A 86 0.18 3.36 -14.63
N PRO A 87 0.79 3.10 -15.79
CA PRO A 87 2.24 3.11 -15.95
C PRO A 87 2.77 4.55 -15.96
N MET A 88 3.63 4.87 -15.00
CA MET A 88 4.12 6.25 -14.79
C MET A 88 5.64 6.34 -14.63
N VAL A 89 6.29 5.22 -14.33
CA VAL A 89 7.73 5.12 -14.03
C VAL A 89 8.39 4.29 -15.12
N ALA A 90 9.49 4.82 -15.66
CA ALA A 90 10.33 4.11 -16.62
C ALA A 90 11.26 3.11 -15.90
N PRO A 91 11.54 1.95 -16.50
CA PRO A 91 12.62 1.09 -16.02
C PRO A 91 13.96 1.80 -16.14
N PHE A 92 14.94 1.41 -15.32
CA PHE A 92 16.30 1.92 -15.45
C PHE A 92 16.82 1.72 -16.88
N ARG A 93 17.33 2.79 -17.50
CA ARG A 93 17.75 2.87 -18.92
C ARG A 93 16.62 2.75 -19.95
N GLY A 94 15.37 2.66 -19.50
CA GLY A 94 14.18 2.82 -20.35
C GLY A 94 13.94 4.28 -20.70
N LYS A 95 13.06 4.49 -21.69
CA LYS A 95 12.64 5.84 -22.13
C LYS A 95 11.12 6.03 -22.09
N ASP A 96 10.37 5.01 -21.68
CA ASP A 96 8.92 5.01 -21.60
C ASP A 96 8.43 4.38 -20.28
N SER A 97 7.22 4.75 -19.87
CA SER A 97 6.61 4.29 -18.61
C SER A 97 6.17 2.83 -18.68
N ARG A 98 6.50 2.03 -17.66
CA ARG A 98 6.18 0.58 -17.61
C ARG A 98 5.50 0.11 -16.32
N PHE A 99 5.71 0.80 -15.20
CA PHE A 99 5.09 0.45 -13.92
C PHE A 99 4.69 1.71 -13.15
N GLY A 100 3.86 1.55 -12.13
CA GLY A 100 3.47 2.67 -11.27
C GLY A 100 4.55 3.04 -10.25
N THR A 101 4.21 3.97 -9.36
CA THR A 101 5.09 4.44 -8.27
C THR A 101 5.31 3.43 -7.14
N ASN A 102 4.59 2.29 -7.18
CA ASN A 102 4.78 1.05 -6.43
C ASN A 102 5.43 1.19 -5.03
N PRO A 103 4.70 1.75 -4.05
CA PRO A 103 5.31 2.10 -2.78
C PRO A 103 5.77 0.89 -1.95
N LEU A 104 6.81 1.13 -1.16
CA LEU A 104 7.27 0.25 -0.07
C LEU A 104 6.99 0.94 1.26
N CYS A 105 6.43 0.20 2.21
CA CYS A 105 6.22 0.69 3.56
C CYS A 105 6.68 -0.32 4.60
N VAL A 106 7.39 0.15 5.63
CA VAL A 106 7.88 -0.65 6.75
C VAL A 106 7.65 0.11 8.05
N VAL A 107 7.19 -0.58 9.08
CA VAL A 107 6.99 0.01 10.41
C VAL A 107 7.60 -0.86 11.51
N PHE A 108 8.20 -0.20 12.49
CA PHE A 108 8.70 -0.81 13.71
C PHE A 108 8.07 -0.13 14.94
N PRO A 109 7.26 -0.84 15.75
CA PRO A 109 6.65 -0.27 16.95
C PRO A 109 7.68 -0.06 18.06
N ARG A 110 7.48 0.96 18.90
CA ARG A 110 8.34 1.28 20.05
C ARG A 110 7.49 1.52 21.29
N ALA A 111 7.81 0.86 22.39
CA ALA A 111 7.10 1.07 23.66
C ALA A 111 7.27 2.53 24.11
N GLY A 112 6.17 3.22 24.40
CA GLY A 112 6.18 4.61 24.88
C GLY A 112 6.59 5.68 23.86
N HIS A 113 6.81 5.32 22.59
CA HIS A 113 7.24 6.27 21.55
C HIS A 113 6.46 6.07 20.25
N PRO A 114 6.39 7.10 19.37
CA PRO A 114 5.88 6.91 18.02
C PRO A 114 6.63 5.80 17.27
N PRO A 115 5.98 5.03 16.39
CA PRO A 115 6.66 4.00 15.62
C PRO A 115 7.70 4.62 14.68
N LEU A 116 8.73 3.83 14.33
CA LEU A 116 9.60 4.17 13.21
C LEU A 116 8.87 3.75 11.93
N LEU A 117 8.56 4.70 11.05
CA LEU A 117 7.77 4.48 9.84
C LEU A 117 8.54 4.95 8.61
N LEU A 118 8.78 4.01 7.69
CA LEU A 118 9.29 4.26 6.35
C LEU A 118 8.13 4.06 5.37
N ASP A 119 7.69 5.10 4.66
CA ASP A 119 6.58 5.04 3.70
C ASP A 119 6.89 5.94 2.50
N TYR A 120 7.20 5.33 1.34
CA TYR A 120 7.65 6.06 0.16
C TYR A 120 7.29 5.35 -1.14
N ALA A 121 7.13 6.15 -2.20
CA ALA A 121 7.06 5.67 -3.58
C ALA A 121 8.44 5.23 -4.06
N THR A 122 8.52 4.22 -4.91
CA THR A 122 9.79 3.78 -5.54
C THR A 122 10.23 4.63 -6.72
N SER A 123 9.43 5.63 -7.11
CA SER A 123 9.83 6.65 -8.08
C SER A 123 10.73 7.71 -7.43
N ALA A 124 11.57 8.37 -8.22
CA ALA A 124 12.46 9.44 -7.73
C ALA A 124 11.67 10.60 -7.09
N ILE A 125 10.48 10.89 -7.62
CA ILE A 125 9.50 11.79 -7.01
C ILE A 125 8.11 11.16 -7.00
N ALA A 126 7.33 11.46 -5.96
CA ALA A 126 5.91 11.11 -5.94
C ALA A 126 5.14 11.94 -6.99
N PHE A 127 4.26 11.33 -7.78
CA PHE A 127 3.45 12.04 -8.78
C PHE A 127 2.63 13.21 -8.19
N GLY A 128 2.16 13.08 -6.94
CA GLY A 128 1.48 14.19 -6.27
C GLY A 128 2.35 15.44 -6.15
N LYS A 129 3.67 15.30 -5.97
CA LYS A 129 4.60 16.43 -5.88
C LYS A 129 4.82 17.10 -7.24
N THR A 130 4.86 16.35 -8.34
CA THR A 130 4.95 16.94 -9.68
C THR A 130 3.71 17.75 -10.01
N ARG A 131 2.52 17.24 -9.64
CA ARG A 131 1.24 17.97 -9.78
C ARG A 131 1.20 19.25 -8.94
N VAL A 132 1.72 19.22 -7.71
CA VAL A 132 1.81 20.42 -6.85
C VAL A 132 2.78 21.45 -7.46
N ALA A 133 3.97 21.04 -7.90
CA ALA A 133 4.94 21.93 -8.54
C ALA A 133 4.35 22.57 -9.82
N TRP A 134 3.67 21.77 -10.64
CA TRP A 134 2.98 22.25 -11.84
C TRP A 134 1.92 23.31 -11.53
N HIS A 135 1.05 23.09 -10.52
CA HIS A 135 0.07 24.09 -10.11
C HIS A 135 0.69 25.38 -9.56
N LYS A 136 1.91 25.30 -9.01
CA LYS A 136 2.65 26.47 -8.53
C LYS A 136 3.49 27.15 -9.61
N GLY A 137 3.62 26.56 -10.80
CA GLY A 137 4.55 27.03 -11.82
C GLY A 137 6.03 26.84 -11.46
N GLU A 138 6.33 25.91 -10.55
CA GLU A 138 7.69 25.64 -10.06
C GLU A 138 8.30 24.43 -10.78
N ALA A 139 9.63 24.44 -10.98
CA ALA A 139 10.35 23.28 -11.47
C ALA A 139 10.55 22.24 -10.37
N VAL A 140 10.58 20.95 -10.74
CA VAL A 140 11.02 19.86 -9.86
C VAL A 140 12.53 19.66 -9.97
N ALA A 141 13.12 18.97 -8.99
CA ALA A 141 14.54 18.64 -9.02
C ALA A 141 14.92 17.87 -10.30
N PRO A 142 16.14 18.07 -10.83
CA PRO A 142 16.63 17.24 -11.93
C PRO A 142 16.61 15.74 -11.56
N ALA A 143 16.33 14.88 -12.53
CA ALA A 143 16.20 13.42 -12.37
C ALA A 143 15.05 12.96 -11.46
N ALA A 144 14.07 13.83 -11.18
CA ALA A 144 12.79 13.50 -10.56
C ALA A 144 11.85 12.74 -11.51
#